data_AF-A0AAE8H972-F1
#
_entry.id   AF-A0AAE8H972-F1
#
_cell.length_a   1.000
_cell.length_b   1.000
_cell.length_c   1.000
_cell.angle_alpha   90.00
_cell.angle_beta   90.00
_cell.angle_gamma   90.00
#
_symmetry.space_group_name_H-M   'P 1'
#
loop_
_entity.id
_entity.type
_entity.pdbx_description
1 polymer ?
#
loop_
_entity_poly.entity_id
_entity_poly.type
_entity_poly.pdbx_seq_one_letter_code
_entity_poly.pdbx_strand_id
1 'polypeptide(L)'
;MEMLVFTLISIALLALGAWSILSGRLYRQPFALYLIGFLLALGGGYIAYGLDLGSQNGTVSKFFTHLKLASSFVSYTIAAAGGSLIASGIVLKAQHQAQRDYLKAKACVDLILDNIRIIQLSAKEILDDPARFPLEQQEKRLRALRERFCDQTIALHQATDRLDRMANL
;
A
#
# COMPACT_ATOMS: atom_id res chain seq x y z
N MET A 1 -1.15 -40.62 -22.22
CA MET A 1 -1.55 -40.66 -20.80
C MET A 1 -0.65 -39.80 -19.93
N GLU A 2 0.68 -39.83 -20.11
CA GLU A 2 1.63 -39.03 -19.30
C GLU A 2 1.33 -37.52 -19.26
N MET A 3 0.99 -36.93 -20.41
CA MET A 3 0.69 -35.49 -20.51
C MET A 3 -0.58 -35.07 -19.75
N LEU A 4 -1.57 -35.97 -19.63
CA LEU A 4 -2.83 -35.74 -18.89
C LEU A 4 -2.64 -35.89 -17.37
N VAL A 5 -1.81 -36.84 -16.95
CA VAL A 5 -1.45 -37.00 -15.53
C VAL A 5 -0.65 -35.78 -15.05
N PHE A 6 0.26 -35.28 -15.90
CA PHE A 6 1.05 -34.10 -15.60
C PHE A 6 0.19 -32.83 -15.47
N THR A 7 -0.82 -32.64 -16.33
CA THR A 7 -1.76 -31.51 -16.21
C THR A 7 -2.64 -31.62 -14.97
N LEU A 8 -3.11 -32.83 -14.61
CA LEU A 8 -3.88 -33.06 -13.38
C LEU A 8 -3.08 -32.77 -12.11
N ILE A 9 -1.82 -33.23 -12.07
CA ILE A 9 -0.90 -32.92 -10.96
C ILE A 9 -0.63 -31.42 -10.88
N SER A 10 -0.47 -30.74 -12.02
CA SER A 10 -0.25 -29.29 -12.07
C SER A 10 -1.47 -28.49 -11.56
N ILE A 11 -2.69 -28.92 -11.91
CA ILE A 11 -3.94 -28.32 -11.42
C ILE A 11 -4.08 -28.54 -9.90
N ALA A 12 -3.75 -29.74 -9.41
CA ALA A 12 -3.77 -30.04 -7.97
C ALA A 12 -2.74 -29.21 -7.19
N LEU A 13 -1.53 -29.05 -7.72
CA LEU A 13 -0.48 -28.19 -7.16
C LEU A 13 -0.91 -26.71 -7.15
N LEU A 14 -1.58 -26.22 -8.19
CA LEU A 14 -2.12 -24.87 -8.23
C LEU A 14 -3.24 -24.66 -7.20
N ALA A 15 -4.13 -25.64 -7.04
CA ALA A 15 -5.21 -25.57 -6.05
C ALA A 15 -4.66 -25.55 -4.61
N LEU A 16 -3.67 -26.40 -4.32
CA LEU A 16 -2.98 -26.42 -3.02
C LEU A 16 -2.17 -25.15 -2.78
N GLY A 17 -1.50 -24.63 -3.80
CA GLY A 17 -0.78 -23.36 -3.75
C GLY A 17 -1.71 -22.19 -3.45
N ALA A 18 -2.84 -22.08 -4.16
CA ALA A 18 -3.87 -21.06 -3.94
C ALA A 18 -4.42 -21.10 -2.51
N TRP A 19 -4.61 -22.30 -1.95
CA TRP A 19 -5.05 -22.47 -0.56
C TRP A 19 -3.99 -22.01 0.45
N SER A 20 -2.72 -22.31 0.20
CA SER A 20 -1.60 -21.86 1.04
C SER A 20 -1.42 -20.33 1.00
N ILE A 21 -1.72 -19.69 -0.13
CA ILE A 21 -1.67 -18.23 -0.31
C ILE A 21 -2.76 -17.52 0.51
N LEU A 22 -3.89 -18.18 0.75
CA LEU A 22 -4.97 -17.66 1.59
C LEU A 22 -4.60 -17.56 3.07
N SER A 23 -3.47 -18.14 3.50
CA SER A 23 -2.91 -17.88 4.82
C SER A 23 -2.44 -16.41 4.86
N GLY A 24 -3.17 -15.55 5.57
CA GLY A 24 -3.05 -14.08 5.54
C GLY A 24 -1.66 -13.46 5.85
N ARG A 25 -0.64 -14.29 6.08
CA ARG A 25 0.77 -13.88 6.22
C ARG A 25 1.36 -13.41 4.88
N LEU A 26 0.99 -14.04 3.77
CA LEU A 26 1.49 -13.67 2.43
C LEU A 26 0.86 -12.38 1.90
N TYR A 27 -0.36 -12.07 2.33
CA TYR A 27 -1.06 -10.83 1.97
C TYR A 27 -0.34 -9.56 2.45
N ARG A 28 0.58 -9.67 3.41
CA ARG A 28 1.35 -8.53 3.94
C ARG A 28 2.56 -8.16 3.08
N GLN A 29 2.91 -8.94 2.07
CA GLN A 29 4.05 -8.68 1.20
C GLN A 29 3.58 -8.42 -0.24
N PRO A 30 3.50 -7.14 -0.66
CA PRO A 30 2.96 -6.79 -1.99
C PRO A 30 3.81 -7.35 -3.14
N PHE A 31 5.12 -7.51 -2.94
CA PHE A 31 6.00 -8.14 -3.94
C PHE A 31 5.73 -9.65 -4.08
N ALA A 32 5.47 -10.34 -2.97
CA ALA A 32 5.13 -11.76 -3.00
C ALA A 32 3.79 -12.00 -3.71
N LEU A 33 2.79 -11.16 -3.42
CA LEU A 33 1.49 -11.14 -4.11
C LEU A 33 1.63 -10.97 -5.64
N TYR A 34 2.44 -10.00 -6.06
CA TYR A 34 2.72 -9.76 -7.47
C TYR A 34 3.42 -10.95 -8.15
N LEU A 35 4.49 -11.47 -7.52
CA LEU A 35 5.26 -12.59 -8.05
C LEU A 35 4.41 -13.85 -8.17
N ILE A 36 3.57 -14.11 -7.17
CA ILE A 36 2.66 -15.25 -7.15
C ILE A 36 1.58 -15.10 -8.21
N GLY A 37 0.96 -13.93 -8.35
CA GLY A 37 -0.02 -13.67 -9.41
C GLY A 37 0.59 -13.85 -10.81
N PHE A 38 1.83 -13.42 -11.00
CA PHE A 38 2.58 -13.60 -12.24
C PHE A 38 2.91 -15.07 -12.54
N LEU A 39 3.40 -15.81 -11.54
CA LEU A 39 3.67 -17.25 -11.66
C LEU A 39 2.38 -18.05 -11.90
N LEU A 40 1.28 -17.66 -11.26
CA LEU A 40 -0.03 -18.27 -11.48
C LEU A 40 -0.49 -18.03 -12.91
N ALA A 41 -0.34 -16.81 -13.44
CA ALA A 41 -0.67 -16.47 -14.82
C ALA A 41 0.15 -17.27 -15.84
N LEU A 42 1.46 -17.41 -15.61
CA LEU A 42 2.34 -18.23 -16.46
C LEU A 42 1.97 -19.72 -16.39
N GLY A 43 1.79 -20.27 -15.20
CA GLY A 43 1.43 -21.67 -14.99
C GLY A 43 0.06 -22.02 -15.57
N GLY A 44 -0.92 -21.13 -15.39
CA GLY A 44 -2.25 -21.26 -15.97
C GLY A 44 -2.27 -21.17 -17.49
N GLY A 45 -1.50 -20.24 -18.06
CA GLY A 45 -1.34 -20.15 -19.50
C GLY A 45 -0.74 -21.42 -20.10
N TYR A 46 0.25 -22.01 -19.43
CA TYR A 46 0.85 -23.28 -19.84
C TYR A 46 -0.14 -24.46 -19.78
N ILE A 47 -0.96 -24.54 -18.73
CA ILE A 47 -2.00 -25.57 -18.59
C ILE A 47 -3.10 -25.39 -19.65
N ALA A 48 -3.53 -24.15 -19.90
CA ALA A 48 -4.51 -23.83 -20.94
C ALA A 48 -3.99 -24.23 -22.33
N TYR A 49 -2.71 -23.99 -22.61
CA TYR A 49 -2.04 -24.40 -23.85
C TYR A 49 -1.98 -25.94 -23.99
N GLY A 50 -1.63 -26.66 -22.91
CA GLY A 50 -1.62 -28.13 -22.90
C GLY A 50 -3.01 -28.74 -23.11
N LEU A 51 -4.05 -28.14 -22.54
CA LEU A 51 -5.45 -28.53 -22.76
C LEU A 51 -5.92 -28.23 -24.19
N ASP A 52 -5.47 -27.13 -24.80
CA ASP A 52 -5.81 -26.78 -26.18
C ASP A 52 -5.15 -27.76 -27.18
N LEU A 53 -3.87 -28.09 -26.99
CA LEU A 53 -3.16 -29.13 -27.75
C LEU A 53 -3.83 -30.51 -27.62
N GLY A 54 -4.27 -30.87 -26.40
CA GLY A 54 -5.03 -32.10 -26.16
C GLY A 54 -6.37 -32.12 -26.89
N SER A 55 -7.03 -30.96 -27.05
CA SER A 55 -8.30 -30.84 -27.77
C SER A 55 -8.17 -31.00 -29.29
N GLN A 56 -6.98 -30.70 -29.84
CA GLN A 56 -6.68 -30.85 -31.27
C GLN A 56 -6.32 -32.30 -31.65
N ASN A 57 -6.08 -33.17 -30.66
CA ASN A 57 -5.72 -34.57 -30.88
C ASN A 57 -6.97 -35.45 -31.02
N GLY A 58 -7.21 -36.01 -32.20
CA GLY A 58 -8.48 -36.64 -32.59
C GLY A 58 -8.93 -37.86 -31.76
N THR A 59 -8.01 -38.50 -31.03
CA THR A 59 -8.32 -39.59 -30.11
C THR A 59 -8.76 -39.10 -28.72
N VAL A 60 -8.29 -37.92 -28.29
CA VAL A 60 -8.56 -37.36 -26.96
C VAL A 60 -9.84 -36.51 -26.98
N SER A 61 -10.12 -35.78 -28.07
CA SER A 61 -11.35 -34.99 -28.19
C SER A 61 -12.62 -35.86 -28.26
N LYS A 62 -12.50 -37.13 -28.67
CA LYS A 62 -13.58 -38.12 -28.63
C LYS A 62 -14.00 -38.52 -27.21
N PHE A 63 -13.07 -38.54 -26.25
CA PHE A 63 -13.35 -38.87 -24.85
C PHE A 63 -13.64 -37.64 -24.00
N PHE A 64 -13.10 -36.48 -24.35
CA PHE A 64 -13.30 -35.22 -23.64
C PHE A 64 -13.71 -34.10 -24.60
N THR A 65 -15.01 -34.05 -24.90
CA THR A 65 -15.64 -33.08 -25.80
C THR A 65 -15.58 -31.62 -25.32
N HIS A 66 -15.42 -31.39 -24.01
CA HIS A 66 -15.43 -30.05 -23.42
C HIS A 66 -14.05 -29.51 -23.04
N LEU A 67 -12.96 -30.16 -23.48
CA LEU A 67 -11.60 -29.80 -23.10
C LEU A 67 -11.21 -28.37 -23.51
N LYS A 68 -11.71 -27.90 -24.66
CA LYS A 68 -11.52 -26.53 -25.15
C LYS A 68 -12.22 -25.49 -24.28
N LEU A 69 -13.44 -25.82 -23.81
CA LEU A 69 -14.21 -24.96 -22.90
C LEU A 69 -13.51 -24.87 -21.53
N ALA A 70 -13.03 -26.01 -21.01
CA ALA A 70 -12.27 -26.06 -19.76
C ALA A 70 -10.97 -25.26 -19.83
N SER A 71 -10.24 -25.33 -20.95
CA SER A 71 -9.05 -24.49 -21.19
C SER A 71 -9.38 -22.98 -21.13
N SER A 72 -10.45 -22.55 -21.80
CA SER A 72 -10.88 -21.14 -21.77
C SER A 72 -11.30 -20.69 -20.37
N PHE A 73 -12.03 -21.52 -19.62
CA PHE A 73 -12.42 -21.21 -18.24
C PHE A 73 -11.21 -21.10 -17.31
N VAL A 74 -10.25 -22.02 -17.42
CA VAL A 74 -9.01 -21.99 -16.63
C VAL A 74 -8.19 -20.75 -16.96
N SER A 75 -8.03 -20.42 -18.25
CA SER A 75 -7.31 -19.23 -18.70
C SER A 75 -7.95 -17.94 -18.17
N TYR A 76 -9.27 -17.79 -18.30
CA TYR A 76 -10.00 -16.61 -17.82
C TYR A 76 -9.94 -16.48 -16.29
N THR A 77 -10.15 -17.58 -15.57
CA THR A 77 -10.15 -17.60 -14.09
C THR A 77 -8.77 -17.26 -13.54
N ILE A 78 -7.71 -17.77 -14.17
CA ILE A 78 -6.34 -17.49 -13.75
C ILE A 78 -5.94 -16.05 -14.11
N ALA A 79 -6.34 -15.53 -15.27
CA ALA A 79 -6.14 -14.13 -15.61
C ALA A 79 -6.85 -13.19 -14.62
N ALA A 80 -8.09 -13.51 -14.24
CA ALA A 80 -8.86 -12.76 -13.26
C ALA A 80 -8.26 -12.84 -11.85
N ALA A 81 -7.88 -14.03 -11.39
CA ALA A 81 -7.27 -14.24 -10.08
C ALA A 81 -5.88 -13.58 -9.99
N GLY A 82 -5.04 -13.75 -11.01
CA GLY A 82 -3.72 -13.13 -11.11
C GLY A 82 -3.81 -11.61 -11.15
N GLY A 83 -4.72 -11.06 -11.97
CA GLY A 83 -4.98 -9.62 -12.04
C GLY A 83 -5.48 -9.05 -10.70
N SER A 84 -6.36 -9.75 -10.00
CA SER A 84 -6.87 -9.36 -8.68
C SER A 84 -5.77 -9.36 -7.60
N LEU A 85 -4.87 -10.34 -7.61
CA LEU A 85 -3.73 -10.40 -6.69
C LEU A 85 -2.75 -9.24 -6.93
N ILE A 86 -2.47 -8.92 -8.20
CA ILE A 86 -1.62 -7.78 -8.57
C ILE A 86 -2.24 -6.45 -8.13
N ALA A 87 -3.53 -6.25 -8.44
CA ALA A 87 -4.26 -5.05 -8.03
C ALA A 87 -4.27 -4.90 -6.50
N SER A 88 -4.54 -5.98 -5.77
CA SER A 88 -4.50 -6.02 -4.30
C SER A 88 -3.11 -5.63 -3.77
N GLY A 89 -2.03 -6.13 -4.38
CA GLY A 89 -0.66 -5.75 -4.01
C GLY A 89 -0.35 -4.27 -4.23
N ILE A 90 -0.83 -3.69 -5.33
CA ILE A 90 -0.65 -2.25 -5.62
C ILE A 90 -1.43 -1.39 -4.62
N VAL A 91 -2.70 -1.73 -4.38
CA VAL A 91 -3.54 -1.01 -3.41
C VAL A 91 -2.93 -1.07 -2.01
N LEU A 92 -2.46 -2.25 -1.59
CA LEU A 92 -1.84 -2.41 -0.28
C LEU A 92 -0.56 -1.57 -0.14
N LYS A 93 0.26 -1.50 -1.20
CA LYS A 93 1.44 -0.63 -1.23
C LYS A 93 1.07 0.84 -1.15
N ALA A 94 0.05 1.27 -1.89
CA ALA A 94 -0.44 2.64 -1.87
C ALA A 94 -0.99 3.02 -0.49
N GLN A 95 -1.79 2.16 0.14
CA GLN A 95 -2.28 2.34 1.50
C GLN A 95 -1.14 2.45 2.51
N HIS A 96 -0.13 1.60 2.40
CA HIS A 96 1.01 1.63 3.30
C HIS A 96 1.85 2.92 3.14
N GLN A 97 2.02 3.41 1.90
CA GLN A 97 2.67 4.69 1.64
C GLN A 97 1.85 5.86 2.21
N ALA A 98 0.54 5.89 1.94
CA ALA A 98 -0.36 6.92 2.46
C ALA A 98 -0.34 6.97 4.00
N GLN A 99 -0.36 5.81 4.67
CA GLN A 99 -0.28 5.74 6.13
C GLN A 99 1.06 6.27 6.66
N ARG A 100 2.18 5.94 6.00
CA ARG A 100 3.50 6.47 6.39
C ARG A 100 3.58 7.98 6.22
N ASP A 101 3.01 8.52 5.15
CA ASP A 101 3.02 9.95 4.89
C ASP A 101 2.10 10.71 5.87
N TYR A 102 0.94 10.14 6.20
CA TYR A 102 0.07 10.64 7.26
C TYR A 102 0.77 10.71 8.62
N LEU A 103 1.49 9.64 9.01
CA LEU A 103 2.24 9.63 10.28
C LEU A 103 3.35 10.68 10.31
N LYS A 104 4.05 10.89 9.19
CA LYS A 104 5.06 11.96 9.08
C LYS A 104 4.43 13.35 9.18
N ALA A 105 3.30 13.57 8.51
CA ALA A 105 2.58 14.84 8.58
C ALA A 105 2.12 15.13 10.01
N LYS A 106 1.61 14.12 10.72
CA LYS A 106 1.24 14.23 12.13
C LYS A 106 2.43 14.59 13.02
N ALA A 107 3.57 13.91 12.85
CA ALA A 107 4.78 14.25 13.60
C ALA A 107 5.27 15.69 13.35
N CYS A 108 5.07 16.22 12.13
CA CYS A 108 5.38 17.61 11.82
C CYS A 108 4.46 18.59 12.57
N VAL A 109 3.16 18.30 12.65
CA VAL A 109 2.20 19.10 13.44
C VAL A 109 2.58 19.10 14.91
N ASP A 110 2.93 17.93 15.47
CA ASP A 110 3.36 17.81 16.87
C ASP A 110 4.61 18.66 17.15
N LEU A 111 5.59 18.67 16.23
CA LEU A 111 6.78 19.52 16.35
C LEU A 111 6.46 21.02 16.30
N ILE A 112 5.51 21.44 15.45
CA ILE A 112 5.09 22.84 15.38
C ILE A 112 4.40 23.25 16.70
N LEU A 113 3.56 22.38 17.27
CA LEU A 113 2.91 22.62 18.56
C LEU A 113 3.94 22.75 19.70
N ASP A 114 4.97 21.90 19.71
CA ASP A 114 6.06 22.00 20.69
C ASP A 114 6.84 23.31 20.53
N ASN A 115 7.14 23.75 19.31
CA ASN A 115 7.78 25.04 19.06
C ASN A 115 6.92 26.22 19.55
N ILE A 116 5.60 26.17 19.32
CA ILE A 116 4.66 27.18 19.83
C ILE A 116 4.70 27.20 21.36
N ARG A 117 4.72 26.03 22.02
CA ARG A 117 4.82 25.92 23.47
C ARG A 117 6.11 26.53 24.01
N ILE A 118 7.25 26.29 23.34
CA ILE A 118 8.53 26.91 23.71
C ILE A 118 8.45 28.44 23.60
N ILE A 119 7.88 28.96 22.50
CA ILE A 119 7.69 30.41 22.31
C ILE A 119 6.82 31.01 23.44
N GLN A 120 5.74 30.33 23.82
CA GLN A 120 4.86 30.75 24.92
C GLN A 120 5.60 30.75 26.26
N LEU A 121 6.42 29.73 26.55
CA LEU A 121 7.24 29.68 27.75
C LEU A 121 8.27 30.80 27.79
N SER A 122 8.95 31.07 26.68
CA SER A 122 9.89 32.20 26.58
C SER A 122 9.21 33.56 26.73
N ALA A 123 8.00 33.72 26.21
CA ALA A 123 7.21 34.94 26.41
C ALA A 123 6.79 35.10 27.88
N LYS A 124 6.40 34.01 28.54
CA LYS A 124 6.07 34.00 29.97
C LYS A 124 7.28 34.33 30.84
N GLU A 125 8.46 33.81 30.53
CA GLU A 125 9.71 34.11 31.25
C GLU A 125 10.07 35.61 31.20
N ILE A 126 9.77 36.29 30.09
CA ILE A 126 9.95 37.75 29.97
C ILE A 126 8.92 38.51 30.83
N LEU A 127 7.69 37.97 30.95
CA LEU A 127 6.63 38.57 31.74
C LEU A 127 6.86 38.42 33.25
N ASP A 128 7.39 37.26 33.66
CA ASP A 128 7.64 36.90 35.06
C ASP A 128 8.87 37.62 35.63
N ASP A 129 9.86 37.98 34.81
CA ASP A 129 11.06 38.74 35.22
C ASP A 129 11.34 39.97 34.32
N PRO A 130 10.54 41.05 34.48
CA PRO A 130 10.66 42.26 33.67
C PRO A 130 11.90 43.11 34.00
N ALA A 131 12.64 42.81 35.06
CA ALA A 131 13.87 43.54 35.43
C ALA A 131 15.14 42.92 34.82
N ARG A 132 15.04 41.73 34.23
CA ARG A 132 16.19 40.94 33.78
C ARG A 132 16.99 41.55 32.62
N PHE A 133 16.35 42.38 31.80
CA PHE A 133 16.96 43.00 30.62
C PHE A 133 16.52 44.46 30.47
N PRO A 134 17.33 45.31 29.82
CA PRO A 134 16.92 46.66 29.44
C PRO A 134 15.66 46.65 28.57
N LEU A 135 14.79 47.66 28.73
CA LEU A 135 13.51 47.80 28.01
C LEU A 135 13.64 47.63 26.48
N GLU A 136 14.65 48.25 25.86
CA GLU A 136 14.88 48.12 24.41
C GLU A 136 15.17 46.67 23.97
N GLN A 137 15.86 45.90 24.83
CA GLN A 137 16.20 44.52 24.54
C GLN A 137 15.00 43.59 24.76
N GLN A 138 14.12 43.92 25.71
CA GLN A 138 12.84 43.23 25.89
C GLN A 138 11.90 43.46 24.70
N GLU A 139 11.75 44.70 24.23
CA GLU A 139 10.91 45.01 23.07
C GLU A 139 11.37 44.27 21.81
N LYS A 140 12.68 44.22 21.56
CA LYS A 140 13.24 43.47 20.42
C LYS A 140 12.95 41.98 20.52
N ARG A 141 13.09 41.39 21.72
CA ARG A 141 12.79 39.96 21.95
C ARG A 141 11.30 39.65 21.81
N LEU A 142 10.43 40.51 22.35
CA LEU A 142 8.97 40.38 22.19
C LEU A 142 8.54 40.46 20.73
N ARG A 143 9.11 41.40 19.95
CA ARG A 143 8.88 41.47 18.49
C ARG A 143 9.31 40.19 17.79
N ALA A 144 10.52 39.70 18.06
CA ALA A 144 11.02 38.46 17.46
C ALA A 144 10.19 37.22 17.85
N LEU A 145 9.74 37.12 19.11
CA LEU A 145 8.85 36.04 19.56
C LEU A 145 7.48 36.12 18.87
N ARG A 146 6.95 37.33 18.68
CA ARG A 146 5.67 37.55 17.98
C ARG A 146 5.75 37.16 16.50
N GLU A 147 6.83 37.53 15.81
CA GLU A 147 7.06 37.11 14.42
C GLU A 147 7.13 35.59 14.32
N ARG A 148 7.95 34.94 15.15
CA ARG A 148 8.05 33.47 15.18
C ARG A 148 6.72 32.80 15.50
N PHE A 149 5.93 33.37 16.40
CA PHE A 149 4.61 32.84 16.73
C PHE A 149 3.67 32.92 15.52
N CYS A 150 3.63 34.05 14.81
CA CYS A 150 2.85 34.19 13.58
C CYS A 150 3.28 33.17 12.52
N ASP A 151 4.58 33.01 12.28
CA ASP A 151 5.11 32.05 11.32
C ASP A 151 4.72 30.61 11.67
N GLN A 152 4.86 30.22 12.94
CA GLN A 152 4.46 28.89 13.41
C GLN A 152 2.94 28.68 13.34
N THR A 153 2.13 29.73 13.55
CA THR A 153 0.67 29.63 13.43
C THR A 153 0.24 29.42 11.97
N ILE A 154 0.87 30.12 11.03
CA ILE A 154 0.65 29.91 9.59
C ILE A 154 1.09 28.50 9.19
N ALA A 155 2.26 28.07 9.65
CA ALA A 155 2.78 26.73 9.38
C ALA A 155 1.86 25.64 9.97
N LEU A 156 1.33 25.85 11.18
CA LEU A 156 0.38 24.95 11.81
C LEU A 156 -0.88 24.82 10.97
N HIS A 157 -1.48 25.94 10.55
CA HIS A 157 -2.69 25.94 9.75
C HIS A 157 -2.51 25.21 8.41
N GLN A 158 -1.38 25.44 7.72
CA GLN A 158 -1.07 24.72 6.50
C GLN A 158 -0.82 23.23 6.73
N ALA A 159 -0.19 22.87 7.85
CA ALA A 159 0.09 21.48 8.20
C ALA A 159 -1.19 20.73 8.57
N THR A 160 -2.11 21.34 9.32
CA THR A 160 -3.42 20.78 9.65
C THR A 160 -4.29 20.62 8.40
N ASP A 161 -4.33 21.63 7.52
CA ASP A 161 -5.05 21.56 6.25
C ASP A 161 -4.58 20.40 5.37
N ARG A 162 -3.26 20.18 5.32
CA ARG A 162 -2.69 19.04 4.58
C ARG A 162 -3.09 17.71 5.20
N LEU A 163 -3.12 17.64 6.52
CA LEU A 163 -3.45 16.44 7.27
C LEU A 163 -4.94 16.08 7.12
N ASP A 164 -5.82 17.08 7.14
CA ASP A 164 -7.27 16.90 6.89
C ASP A 164 -7.57 16.45 5.46
N ARG A 165 -6.84 16.97 4.47
CA ARG A 165 -6.95 16.47 3.08
C ARG A 165 -6.49 15.02 2.95
N MET A 166 -5.47 14.61 3.70
CA MET A 166 -4.99 13.23 3.72
C MET A 166 -5.93 12.28 4.47
N ALA A 167 -6.69 12.77 5.46
CA ALA A 167 -7.65 11.97 6.22
C ALA A 167 -8.98 11.71 5.48
N ASN A 168 -9.32 12.57 4.50
CA ASN A 168 -10.56 12.49 3.72
C ASN A 168 -10.37 11.84 2.33
N LEU A 169 -9.28 11.11 2.12
CA LEU A 169 -8.97 10.33 0.91
C LEU A 169 -9.13 8.83 1.17
#